data_AF-A0A3M1HAQ9-F1
#
_entry.id   AF-A0A3M1HAQ9-F1
#
_cell.length_a   1.000
_cell.length_b   1.000
_cell.length_c   1.000
_cell.angle_alpha   90.00
_cell.angle_beta   90.00
_cell.angle_gamma   90.00
#
_symmetry.space_group_name_H-M   'P 1'
#
loop_
_entity.id
_entity.type
_entity.pdbx_description
1 polymer ?
#
loop_
_entity_poly.entity_id
_entity_poly.type
_entity_poly.pdbx_seq_one_letter_code
_entity_poly.pdbx_strand_id
1 'polypeptide(L)'
;MFALAGLIYKYGVLWTVSLNSPKNRAFIKGDHTMGRIKTKLVKRVTEDIFSKHREHIKPSFDENKAVVQTLAKFESKKLRNIVAGYLTKLYKTRED
;
A
#
# COMPACT_ATOMS: atom_id res chain seq x y z
N MET A 1 29.98 2.67 -44.76
CA MET A 1 29.33 3.51 -45.78
C MET A 1 28.15 2.72 -46.33
N PHE A 2 26.99 2.88 -45.71
CA PHE A 2 25.86 3.68 -46.24
C PHE A 2 25.15 2.98 -47.40
N ALA A 3 24.14 2.19 -47.06
CA ALA A 3 22.91 2.07 -47.83
C ALA A 3 21.75 2.45 -46.89
N LEU A 4 21.63 3.75 -46.63
CA LEU A 4 20.43 4.38 -46.09
C LEU A 4 19.39 4.43 -47.23
N ALA A 5 18.27 3.72 -47.08
CA ALA A 5 16.99 4.11 -47.71
C ALA A 5 15.80 3.23 -47.28
N GLY A 6 15.87 2.52 -46.14
CA GLY A 6 14.73 1.81 -45.58
C GLY A 6 13.92 2.69 -44.63
N LEU A 7 13.31 3.75 -45.15
CA LEU A 7 12.28 4.57 -44.48
C LEU A 7 12.53 4.91 -43.00
N ILE A 8 13.50 5.78 -42.80
CA ILE A 8 13.45 6.83 -41.78
C ILE A 8 12.08 7.54 -41.88
N TYR A 9 11.41 7.65 -40.74
CA TYR A 9 10.59 8.80 -40.40
C TYR A 9 9.32 9.01 -41.21
N LYS A 10 8.24 8.39 -40.73
CA LYS A 10 6.95 9.09 -40.74
C LYS A 10 6.26 8.88 -39.39
N TYR A 11 6.75 9.66 -38.42
CA TYR A 11 6.11 9.97 -37.13
C TYR A 11 5.68 8.79 -36.26
N GLY A 12 6.48 8.50 -35.24
CA GLY A 12 5.98 7.73 -34.11
C GLY A 12 7.04 7.01 -33.31
N VAL A 13 8.05 7.75 -32.81
CA VAL A 13 8.69 7.33 -31.56
C VAL A 13 7.60 7.32 -30.50
N LEU A 14 6.95 6.16 -30.32
CA LEU A 14 6.10 5.89 -29.18
C LEU A 14 6.69 4.67 -28.49
N TRP A 15 7.77 4.94 -27.75
CA TRP A 15 7.87 4.61 -26.34
C TRP A 15 6.72 3.70 -25.83
N THR A 16 6.71 2.42 -26.18
CA THR A 16 6.07 1.41 -25.31
C THR A 16 7.04 1.10 -24.18
N VAL A 17 7.58 2.16 -23.57
CA VAL A 17 7.77 2.10 -22.14
C VAL A 17 6.40 1.82 -21.59
N SER A 18 6.30 0.63 -21.03
CA SER A 18 5.43 0.36 -19.91
C SER A 18 5.59 1.51 -18.92
N LEU A 19 4.80 2.56 -19.12
CA LEU A 19 4.35 3.48 -18.09
C LEU A 19 3.51 2.63 -17.15
N ASN A 20 4.17 1.80 -16.34
CA ASN A 20 3.65 1.49 -15.03
C ASN A 20 3.70 2.80 -14.28
N SER A 21 2.64 3.57 -14.53
CA SER A 21 2.47 4.95 -14.14
C SER A 21 2.75 5.05 -12.65
N PRO A 22 3.74 5.84 -12.18
CA PRO A 22 3.85 6.20 -10.78
C PRO A 22 2.77 7.26 -10.48
N LYS A 23 1.50 6.89 -10.70
CA LYS A 23 0.35 7.72 -10.34
C LYS A 23 0.16 7.58 -8.85
N ASN A 24 0.70 8.57 -8.15
CA ASN A 24 0.29 8.98 -6.81
C ASN A 24 0.95 8.17 -5.69
N ARG A 25 2.24 8.40 -5.49
CA ARG A 25 2.79 8.33 -4.14
C ARG A 25 3.83 9.43 -3.95
N ALA A 26 3.37 10.68 -4.03
CA ALA A 26 3.86 11.69 -3.11
C ALA A 26 3.63 11.12 -1.71
N PHE A 27 4.63 10.40 -1.22
CA PHE A 27 4.71 9.89 0.12
C PHE A 27 4.86 11.14 0.98
N ILE A 28 3.73 11.68 1.43
CA ILE A 28 3.69 12.85 2.29
C ILE A 28 4.40 12.46 3.59
N LYS A 29 5.73 12.66 3.64
CA LYS A 29 6.48 12.89 4.87
C LYS A 29 6.06 14.26 5.37
N GLY A 30 4.81 14.35 5.81
CA GLY A 30 4.30 15.45 6.61
C GLY A 30 4.32 14.96 8.04
N ASP A 31 5.45 15.17 8.71
CA ASP A 31 5.41 15.40 10.14
C ASP A 31 4.62 16.71 10.34
N HIS A 32 3.35 16.56 10.68
CA HIS A 32 2.56 17.62 11.25
C HIS A 32 2.00 17.08 12.55
N THR A 33 2.65 17.46 13.64
CA THR A 33 2.16 17.34 15.00
C THR A 33 0.82 18.06 15.13
N MET A 34 -0.27 17.31 14.89
CA MET A 34 -1.61 17.38 15.51
C MET A 34 -2.74 17.11 14.50
N GLY A 35 -3.64 16.17 14.85
CA GLY A 35 -4.87 15.82 14.11
C GLY A 35 -4.97 14.40 13.53
N ARG A 36 -4.03 13.47 13.81
CA ARG A 36 -4.04 12.12 13.19
C ARG A 36 -4.54 11.01 14.13
N ILE A 37 -5.81 11.13 14.55
CA ILE A 37 -6.48 10.13 15.39
C ILE A 37 -7.23 9.12 14.51
N LYS A 38 -7.06 7.82 14.80
CA LYS A 38 -7.78 6.74 14.10
C LYS A 38 -9.17 6.61 14.71
N THR A 39 -10.18 6.42 13.87
CA THR A 39 -11.58 6.28 14.32
C THR A 39 -11.78 5.04 15.18
N LYS A 40 -12.81 5.05 16.05
CA LYS A 40 -13.15 3.94 16.94
C LYS A 40 -13.43 2.63 16.19
N LEU A 41 -13.98 2.72 14.98
CA LEU A 41 -14.27 1.54 14.14
C LEU A 41 -12.98 0.82 13.73
N VAL A 42 -11.98 1.57 13.26
CA VAL A 42 -10.69 1.01 12.86
C VAL A 42 -10.03 0.30 14.04
N LYS A 43 -10.03 0.92 15.22
CA LYS A 43 -9.41 0.32 16.42
C LYS A 43 -10.06 -1.01 16.78
N ARG A 44 -11.39 -1.02 16.91
CA ARG A 44 -12.17 -2.23 17.23
C ARG A 44 -11.92 -3.37 16.23
N VAL A 45 -12.10 -3.11 14.93
CA VAL A 45 -11.90 -4.13 13.89
C VAL A 45 -10.48 -4.69 13.93
N THR A 46 -9.48 -3.83 14.15
CA THR A 46 -8.09 -4.27 14.21
C THR A 46 -7.81 -5.08 15.47
N GLU A 47 -8.37 -4.70 16.62
CA GLU A 47 -8.27 -5.48 17.86
C GLU A 47 -8.95 -6.85 17.74
N ASP A 48 -10.11 -6.92 17.08
CA ASP A 48 -10.81 -8.17 16.81
C ASP A 48 -9.96 -9.10 15.93
N ILE A 49 -9.38 -8.57 14.85
CA ILE A 49 -8.48 -9.33 13.97
C ILE A 49 -7.24 -9.79 14.73
N PHE A 50 -6.64 -8.90 15.54
CA PHE A 50 -5.46 -9.21 16.32
C PHE A 50 -5.71 -10.34 17.32
N SER A 51 -6.88 -10.35 17.94
CA SER A 51 -7.24 -11.32 18.97
C SER A 51 -7.56 -12.70 18.37
N LYS A 52 -8.18 -12.72 17.18
CA LYS A 52 -8.59 -13.97 16.50
C LYS A 52 -7.47 -14.65 15.72
N HIS A 53 -6.50 -13.90 15.21
CA HIS A 53 -5.50 -14.40 14.27
C HIS A 53 -4.08 -14.00 14.68
N ARG A 54 -3.72 -14.15 15.96
CA ARG A 54 -2.43 -13.69 16.48
C ARG A 54 -1.25 -14.39 15.78
N GLU A 55 -1.37 -15.68 15.47
CA GLU A 55 -0.28 -16.45 14.85
C GLU A 55 0.11 -16.01 13.44
N HIS A 56 -0.78 -15.33 12.71
CA HIS A 56 -0.55 -14.93 11.32
C HIS A 56 -0.06 -13.49 11.18
N ILE A 57 0.06 -12.76 12.28
CA ILE A 57 0.44 -11.35 12.28
C ILE A 57 1.95 -11.25 12.34
N LYS A 58 2.50 -10.43 11.44
CA LYS A 58 3.93 -10.21 11.31
C LYS A 58 4.29 -8.75 11.58
N PRO A 59 5.56 -8.42 11.84
CA PRO A 59 5.99 -7.02 11.98
C PRO A 59 5.99 -6.24 10.65
N SER A 60 5.89 -6.92 9.51
CA SER A 60 5.90 -6.31 8.18
C SER A 60 4.52 -5.80 7.75
N PHE A 61 4.49 -4.60 7.15
CA PHE A 61 3.25 -4.01 6.63
C PHE A 61 2.70 -4.74 5.41
N ASP A 62 3.56 -5.21 4.51
CA ASP A 62 3.11 -5.78 3.24
C ASP A 62 2.45 -7.16 3.45
N GLU A 63 3.04 -7.97 4.33
CA GLU A 63 2.48 -9.25 4.75
C GLU A 63 1.13 -9.06 5.46
N ASN A 64 1.06 -8.14 6.42
CA ASN A 64 -0.18 -7.84 7.13
C ASN A 64 -1.28 -7.29 6.22
N LYS A 65 -0.92 -6.58 5.16
CA LYS A 65 -1.88 -6.08 4.18
C LYS A 65 -2.51 -7.21 3.37
N ALA A 66 -1.74 -8.24 3.00
CA ALA A 66 -2.25 -9.44 2.32
C ALA A 66 -3.15 -10.26 3.25
N VAL A 67 -2.75 -10.41 4.52
CA VAL A 67 -3.56 -11.07 5.55
C VAL A 67 -4.89 -10.33 5.75
N VAL A 68 -4.85 -9.02 5.98
CA VAL A 68 -6.04 -8.19 6.16
C VAL A 68 -6.97 -8.22 4.94
N GLN A 69 -6.42 -8.31 3.72
CA GLN A 69 -7.21 -8.46 2.50
C GLN A 69 -7.92 -9.82 2.40
N THR A 70 -7.31 -10.87 2.95
CA THR A 70 -7.88 -12.22 2.95
C THR A 70 -8.94 -12.36 4.05
N LEU A 71 -8.70 -11.78 5.23
CA LEU A 71 -9.58 -11.87 6.38
C LEU A 71 -10.82 -10.98 6.28
N ALA A 72 -10.71 -9.82 5.62
CA ALA A 72 -11.82 -8.87 5.53
C ALA A 72 -11.90 -8.22 4.14
N LYS A 73 -13.10 -8.29 3.55
CA LYS A 73 -13.42 -7.56 2.32
C LYS A 73 -13.65 -6.08 2.67
N PHE A 74 -12.65 -5.26 2.39
CA PHE A 74 -12.76 -3.80 2.51
C PHE A 74 -13.06 -3.17 1.14
N GLU A 75 -14.15 -2.42 1.06
CA GLU A 75 -14.51 -1.61 -0.12
C GLU A 75 -13.46 -0.53 -0.43
N SER A 76 -12.85 0.04 0.62
CA SER A 76 -11.93 1.17 0.50
C SER A 76 -10.47 0.79 0.75
N LYS A 77 -9.62 1.07 -0.25
CA LYS A 77 -8.14 0.95 -0.14
C LYS A 77 -7.57 1.71 1.07
N LYS A 78 -8.11 2.89 1.37
CA LYS A 78 -7.66 3.73 2.50
C LYS A 78 -7.90 3.04 3.85
N LEU A 79 -9.08 2.45 4.05
CA LEU A 79 -9.44 1.74 5.28
C LEU A 79 -8.56 0.52 5.49
N ARG A 80 -8.38 -0.31 4.44
CA ARG A 80 -7.47 -1.46 4.49
C ARG A 80 -6.05 -1.09 4.92
N ASN A 81 -5.50 -0.01 4.34
CA ASN A 81 -4.16 0.45 4.68
C ASN A 81 -4.05 0.99 6.11
N ILE A 82 -5.09 1.67 6.61
CA ILE A 82 -5.12 2.15 8.00
C ILE A 82 -5.18 0.97 8.98
N VAL A 83 -6.02 -0.04 8.69
CA VAL A 83 -6.13 -1.26 9.50
C VAL A 83 -4.80 -2.01 9.51
N ALA A 84 -4.21 -2.31 8.35
CA ALA A 84 -2.92 -2.99 8.26
C ALA A 84 -1.79 -2.22 8.98
N GLY A 85 -1.78 -0.89 8.87
CA GLY A 85 -0.81 -0.04 9.57
C GLY A 85 -1.04 0.08 11.07
N TYR A 86 -2.28 -0.05 11.54
CA TYR A 86 -2.57 -0.11 12.97
C TYR A 86 -2.24 -1.48 13.55
N LEU A 87 -2.46 -2.55 12.78
CA LEU A 87 -2.12 -3.92 13.14
C LEU A 87 -0.61 -4.09 13.37
N THR A 88 0.23 -3.58 12.47
CA THR A 88 1.70 -3.58 12.67
C THR A 88 2.12 -2.80 13.91
N LYS A 89 1.42 -1.69 14.21
CA LYS A 89 1.70 -0.92 15.43
C LYS A 89 1.32 -1.70 16.68
N LEU A 90 0.14 -2.35 16.69
CA LEU A 90 -0.29 -3.18 17.81
C LEU A 90 0.65 -4.35 18.07
N TYR A 91 1.11 -5.01 17.01
CA TYR A 91 2.10 -6.09 17.12
C TYR A 91 3.36 -5.60 17.83
N LYS A 92 3.95 -4.50 17.37
CA LYS A 92 5.15 -3.92 17.99
C LYS A 92 4.94 -3.52 19.45
N THR A 93 3.79 -2.91 19.79
CA THR A 93 3.52 -2.44 21.16
C THR A 93 3.23 -3.56 22.16
N ARG A 94 2.85 -4.77 21.72
CA ARG A 94 2.46 -5.87 22.61
C ARG A 94 3.49 -7.01 22.68
N GLU A 95 4.45 -7.03 21.77
CA GLU A 95 5.52 -8.03 21.73
C GLU A 95 6.80 -7.54 22.46
N ASP A 96 6.85 -6.23 22.79
CA ASP A 96 7.78 -5.63 23.77
C ASP A 96 7.15 -5.66 25.18
#